data_AF-A0A1R1LD57-F1
#
_entry.id   AF-A0A1R1LD57-F1
#
_cell.length_a   1.000
_cell.length_b   1.000
_cell.length_c   1.000
_cell.angle_alpha   90.00
_cell.angle_beta   90.00
_cell.angle_gamma   90.00
#
_symmetry.space_group_name_H-M   'P 1'
#
loop_
_entity.id
_entity.type
_entity.pdbx_description
1 polymer ?
#
loop_
_entity_poly.entity_id
_entity_poly.type
_entity_poly.pdbx_seq_one_letter_code
_entity_poly.pdbx_strand_id
1 'polypeptide(L)'
;MPEPRSTDEKIAEQEKIYGQSLADRFGTVMSHYGISNRRLAAVLGISAPMLSQLSSGQRIKIGNPVVQERLLMLERDMASTMDPALILERVAASQPVATPTAGVTGAARSSASGRAGAVDRDAVVGHLRSAADRSALNAAADAAGPGALADLLRDAARPGTR
;
A
#
# COMPACT_ATOMS: atom_id res chain seq x y z
N MET A 1 -8.36 36.13 -2.45
CA MET A 1 -8.53 34.84 -1.77
C MET A 1 -8.94 33.82 -2.82
N PRO A 2 -8.27 32.67 -2.99
CA PRO A 2 -8.79 31.63 -3.86
C PRO A 2 -10.08 31.06 -3.28
N GLU A 3 -11.13 30.94 -4.10
CA GLU A 3 -12.41 30.32 -3.72
C GLU A 3 -12.18 28.86 -3.27
N PRO A 4 -12.90 28.37 -2.26
CA PRO A 4 -12.82 26.97 -1.86
C PRO A 4 -13.32 26.08 -3.01
N ARG A 5 -12.49 25.12 -3.42
CA ARG A 5 -12.83 24.17 -4.49
C ARG A 5 -14.15 23.46 -4.22
N SER A 6 -14.98 23.33 -5.25
CA SER A 6 -16.28 22.68 -5.16
C SER A 6 -16.11 21.18 -4.87
N THR A 7 -17.16 20.53 -4.37
CA THR A 7 -17.13 19.07 -4.12
C THR A 7 -16.88 18.29 -5.41
N ASP A 8 -17.48 18.72 -6.52
CA ASP A 8 -17.31 18.08 -7.82
C ASP A 8 -15.86 18.17 -8.33
N GLU A 9 -15.19 19.31 -8.13
CA GLU A 9 -13.77 19.47 -8.46
C GLU A 9 -12.88 18.55 -7.62
N LYS A 10 -13.25 18.32 -6.35
CA LYS A 10 -12.51 17.41 -5.46
C LYS A 10 -12.70 15.95 -5.88
N ILE A 11 -13.90 15.56 -6.29
CA ILE A 11 -14.17 14.21 -6.82
C ILE A 11 -13.42 14.00 -8.14
N ALA A 12 -13.44 14.97 -9.05
CA ALA A 12 -12.66 14.90 -10.28
C ALA A 12 -11.15 14.77 -10.01
N GLU A 13 -10.63 15.44 -8.97
CA GLU A 13 -9.22 15.24 -8.55
C GLU A 13 -8.99 13.83 -7.98
N GLN A 14 -9.95 13.26 -7.23
CA GLN A 14 -9.85 11.86 -6.79
C GLN A 14 -9.78 10.91 -7.98
N GLU A 15 -10.67 11.07 -8.97
CA GLU A 15 -10.68 10.25 -10.20
C GLU A 15 -9.34 10.34 -10.94
N LYS A 16 -8.76 11.55 -11.03
CA LYS A 16 -7.44 11.73 -11.63
C LYS A 16 -6.32 10.99 -10.87
N ILE A 17 -6.40 10.91 -9.55
CA ILE A 17 -5.37 10.28 -8.71
C ILE A 17 -5.56 8.75 -8.64
N TYR A 18 -6.80 8.31 -8.53
CA TYR A 18 -7.16 6.95 -8.15
C TYR A 18 -7.84 6.15 -9.27
N GLY A 19 -8.10 6.78 -10.42
CA GLY A 19 -8.82 6.22 -11.58
C GLY A 19 -10.35 6.29 -11.46
N GLN A 20 -10.88 6.43 -10.25
CA GLN A 20 -12.30 6.48 -9.94
C GLN A 20 -12.51 7.21 -8.60
N SER A 21 -13.73 7.66 -8.32
CA SER A 21 -14.04 8.32 -7.04
C SER A 21 -13.83 7.35 -5.88
N LEU A 22 -13.33 7.83 -4.73
CA LEU A 22 -13.14 6.95 -3.57
C LEU A 22 -14.47 6.39 -3.06
N ALA A 23 -15.57 7.13 -3.24
CA ALA A 23 -16.92 6.68 -2.91
C ALA A 23 -17.29 5.39 -3.65
N ASP A 24 -17.02 5.33 -4.96
CA ASP A 24 -17.33 4.17 -5.79
C ASP A 24 -16.46 2.97 -5.43
N ARG A 25 -15.17 3.19 -5.13
CA ARG A 25 -14.27 2.12 -4.65
C ARG A 25 -14.79 1.48 -3.39
N PHE A 26 -15.06 2.32 -2.39
CA PHE A 26 -15.55 1.86 -1.11
C PHE A 26 -16.92 1.21 -1.24
N GLY A 27 -17.82 1.75 -2.07
CA GLY A 27 -19.13 1.18 -2.36
C GLY A 27 -19.05 -0.21 -2.97
N THR A 28 -18.14 -0.40 -3.93
CA THR A 28 -17.92 -1.69 -4.60
C THR A 28 -17.38 -2.73 -3.62
N VAL A 29 -16.39 -2.36 -2.81
CA VAL A 29 -15.84 -3.24 -1.76
C VAL A 29 -16.91 -3.58 -0.72
N MET A 30 -17.64 -2.61 -0.19
CA MET A 30 -18.69 -2.88 0.81
C MET A 30 -19.78 -3.81 0.28
N SER A 31 -20.24 -3.59 -0.96
CA SER A 31 -21.28 -4.40 -1.58
C SER A 31 -20.82 -5.84 -1.81
N HIS A 32 -19.60 -6.02 -2.30
CA HIS A 32 -19.04 -7.34 -2.57
C HIS A 32 -18.81 -8.16 -1.30
N TYR A 33 -18.24 -7.55 -0.26
CA TYR A 33 -17.95 -8.24 1.00
C TYR A 33 -19.13 -8.24 1.98
N GLY A 34 -20.24 -7.56 1.66
CA GLY A 34 -21.42 -7.46 2.52
C GLY A 34 -21.15 -6.74 3.86
N ILE A 35 -20.26 -5.75 3.87
CA ILE A 35 -19.80 -5.09 5.10
C ILE A 35 -20.28 -3.63 5.21
N SER A 36 -20.44 -3.17 6.46
CA SER A 36 -20.77 -1.76 6.75
C SER A 36 -19.57 -0.82 6.60
N ASN A 37 -19.84 0.47 6.45
CA ASN A 37 -18.82 1.54 6.50
C ASN A 37 -17.92 1.44 7.74
N ARG A 38 -18.50 1.14 8.91
CA ARG A 38 -17.71 1.00 10.15
C ARG A 38 -16.74 -0.18 10.07
N ARG A 39 -17.20 -1.31 9.51
CA ARG A 39 -16.34 -2.49 9.34
C ARG A 39 -15.25 -2.24 8.30
N LEU A 40 -15.58 -1.59 7.18
CA LEU A 40 -14.58 -1.20 6.18
C LEU A 40 -13.52 -0.27 6.79
N ALA A 41 -13.92 0.76 7.53
CA ALA A 41 -12.99 1.66 8.21
C ALA A 41 -12.03 0.90 9.14
N ALA A 42 -12.55 -0.06 9.92
CA ALA A 42 -11.74 -0.89 10.80
C ALA A 42 -10.73 -1.77 10.03
N VAL A 43 -11.15 -2.39 8.91
CA VAL A 43 -10.27 -3.22 8.06
C VAL A 43 -9.18 -2.37 7.41
N LEU A 44 -9.54 -1.19 6.90
CA LEU A 44 -8.56 -0.26 6.32
C LEU A 44 -7.64 0.37 7.37
N GLY A 45 -8.05 0.39 8.64
CA GLY A 45 -7.29 1.02 9.73
C GLY A 45 -7.44 2.55 9.76
N ILE A 46 -8.60 3.07 9.36
CA ILE A 46 -8.94 4.49 9.46
C ILE A 46 -10.17 4.70 10.35
N SER A 47 -10.35 5.92 10.82
CA SER A 47 -11.55 6.28 11.58
C SER A 47 -12.77 6.36 10.65
N ALA A 48 -13.96 6.03 11.18
CA ALA A 48 -15.21 6.17 10.43
C ALA A 48 -15.44 7.60 9.90
N PRO A 49 -15.16 8.69 10.65
CA PRO A 49 -15.25 10.05 10.11
C PRO A 49 -14.30 10.30 8.94
N MET A 50 -13.07 9.76 8.97
CA MET A 50 -12.11 9.90 7.87
C MET A 50 -12.61 9.17 6.62
N LEU A 51 -13.18 7.97 6.77
CA LEU A 51 -13.83 7.26 5.67
C LEU A 51 -14.97 8.11 5.08
N SER A 52 -15.86 8.64 5.92
CA SER A 52 -16.97 9.49 5.47
C SER A 52 -16.50 10.73 4.71
N GLN A 53 -15.45 11.41 5.16
CA GLN A 53 -14.88 12.57 4.47
C GLN A 53 -14.30 12.23 3.09
N LEU A 54 -13.69 11.06 2.95
CA LEU A 54 -13.16 10.57 1.67
C LEU A 54 -14.32 10.21 0.72
N SER A 55 -15.33 9.48 1.22
CA SER A 55 -16.53 9.10 0.47
C SER A 55 -17.35 10.31 0.03
N SER A 56 -17.41 11.38 0.83
CA SER A 56 -18.20 12.57 0.49
C SER A 56 -17.42 13.61 -0.34
N GLY A 57 -16.21 13.28 -0.83
CA GLY A 57 -15.37 14.21 -1.58
C GLY A 57 -14.84 15.41 -0.77
N GLN A 58 -15.04 15.45 0.55
CA GLN A 58 -14.49 16.53 1.40
C GLN A 58 -12.98 16.42 1.53
N ARG A 59 -12.44 15.20 1.46
CA ARG A 59 -11.01 14.89 1.51
C ARG A 59 -10.60 14.17 0.23
N ILE A 60 -9.61 14.71 -0.46
CA ILE A 60 -9.18 14.18 -1.77
C ILE A 60 -8.21 13.00 -1.58
N LYS A 61 -7.19 13.16 -0.75
CA LYS A 61 -6.06 12.23 -0.69
C LYS A 61 -6.13 11.31 0.54
N ILE A 62 -5.86 10.03 0.35
CA ILE A 62 -5.51 9.09 1.42
C ILE A 62 -4.08 9.43 1.86
N GLY A 63 -3.92 9.87 3.12
CA GLY A 63 -2.62 10.33 3.63
C GLY A 63 -1.69 9.21 4.09
N ASN A 64 -2.24 8.03 4.39
CA ASN A 64 -1.49 6.88 4.84
C ASN A 64 -1.40 5.84 3.70
N PRO A 65 -0.21 5.54 3.17
CA PRO A 65 -0.05 4.59 2.05
C PRO A 65 -0.56 3.18 2.38
N VAL A 66 -0.52 2.78 3.66
CA VAL A 66 -1.01 1.47 4.13
C VAL A 66 -2.50 1.30 3.87
N VAL A 67 -3.26 2.38 3.98
CA VAL A 67 -4.71 2.38 3.73
C VAL A 67 -4.98 2.13 2.25
N GLN A 68 -4.17 2.72 1.37
CA GLN A 68 -4.26 2.50 -0.08
C GLN A 68 -3.89 1.06 -0.43
N GLU A 69 -2.84 0.51 0.18
CA GLU A 69 -2.43 -0.88 -0.01
C GLU A 69 -3.53 -1.85 0.42
N ARG A 70 -4.12 -1.66 1.60
CA ARG A 70 -5.23 -2.48 2.10
C ARG A 70 -6.46 -2.43 1.20
N LEU A 71 -6.80 -1.25 0.66
CA LEU A 71 -7.88 -1.12 -0.31
C LEU A 71 -7.58 -1.94 -1.58
N LEU A 72 -6.35 -1.85 -2.11
CA LEU A 72 -5.94 -2.62 -3.29
C LEU A 72 -5.92 -4.13 -3.04
N MET A 73 -5.56 -4.56 -1.83
CA MET A 73 -5.65 -5.98 -1.44
C MET A 73 -7.10 -6.46 -1.49
N LEU A 74 -8.03 -5.71 -0.90
CA LEU A 74 -9.46 -6.05 -0.94
C LEU A 74 -9.99 -6.12 -2.37
N GLU A 75 -9.62 -5.17 -3.23
CA GLU A 75 -10.05 -5.13 -4.64
C GLU A 75 -9.48 -6.30 -5.44
N ARG A 76 -8.21 -6.65 -5.23
CA ARG A 76 -7.56 -7.79 -5.91
C ARG A 76 -8.21 -9.12 -5.52
N ASP A 77 -8.51 -9.28 -4.23
CA ASP A 77 -9.03 -10.53 -3.68
C ASP A 77 -10.55 -10.71 -3.91
N MET A 78 -11.24 -9.76 -4.55
CA MET A 78 -12.67 -9.90 -4.88
C MET A 78 -12.94 -11.10 -5.80
N ALA A 79 -12.00 -11.40 -6.71
CA ALA A 79 -12.09 -12.55 -7.61
C ALA A 79 -11.60 -13.87 -6.96
N SER A 80 -11.17 -13.84 -5.70
CA SER A 80 -10.68 -15.01 -4.99
C SER A 80 -11.83 -15.96 -4.62
N THR A 81 -11.54 -17.27 -4.59
CA THR A 81 -12.46 -18.28 -4.07
C THR A 81 -12.35 -18.46 -2.55
N MET A 82 -11.46 -17.70 -1.89
CA MET A 82 -11.32 -17.71 -0.43
C MET A 82 -12.55 -17.16 0.27
N ASP A 83 -12.76 -17.59 1.51
CA ASP A 83 -13.80 -17.03 2.38
C ASP A 83 -13.61 -15.50 2.54
N PRO A 84 -14.64 -14.69 2.20
CA PRO A 84 -14.63 -13.25 2.42
C PRO A 84 -14.22 -12.82 3.84
N ALA A 85 -14.62 -13.57 4.87
CA ALA A 85 -14.27 -13.26 6.25
C ALA A 85 -12.76 -13.37 6.51
N LEU A 86 -12.11 -14.40 5.95
CA LEU A 86 -10.67 -14.61 6.05
C LEU A 86 -9.89 -13.54 5.27
N ILE A 87 -10.39 -13.10 4.12
CA ILE A 87 -9.78 -11.99 3.36
C ILE A 87 -9.79 -10.71 4.21
N LEU A 88 -10.94 -10.36 4.80
CA LEU A 88 -11.08 -9.17 5.63
C LEU A 88 -10.18 -9.20 6.86
N GLU A 89 -10.05 -10.36 7.52
CA GLU A 89 -9.15 -10.54 8.66
C GLU A 89 -7.68 -10.41 8.23
N ARG A 90 -7.28 -11.07 7.13
CA ARG A 90 -5.93 -11.00 6.58
C ARG A 90 -5.54 -9.56 6.22
N VAL A 91 -6.44 -8.81 5.58
CA VAL A 91 -6.20 -7.40 5.24
C VAL A 91 -6.14 -6.53 6.49
N ALA A 92 -7.01 -6.74 7.48
CA ALA A 92 -6.96 -5.98 8.72
C ALA A 92 -5.67 -6.23 9.51
N ALA A 93 -5.16 -7.46 9.48
CA ALA A 93 -3.92 -7.87 10.11
C ALA A 93 -2.66 -7.53 9.28
N SER A 94 -2.83 -7.07 8.03
CA SER A 94 -1.68 -6.76 7.18
C SER A 94 -0.87 -5.63 7.80
N GLN A 95 0.40 -5.88 8.05
CA GLN A 95 1.33 -4.85 8.52
C GLN A 95 1.67 -3.94 7.33
N PRO A 96 1.93 -2.64 7.58
CA PRO A 96 2.59 -1.79 6.60
C PRO A 96 3.81 -2.53 6.05
N VAL A 97 3.87 -2.79 4.75
CA VAL A 97 5.18 -3.02 4.15
C VAL A 97 5.81 -1.63 4.16
N ALA A 98 6.65 -1.37 5.14
CA ALA A 98 7.41 -0.13 5.21
C ALA A 98 8.33 -0.08 4.01
N THR A 99 7.81 0.38 2.87
CA THR A 99 8.64 1.01 1.88
C THR A 99 9.04 2.34 2.50
N PRO A 100 10.34 2.61 2.75
CA PRO A 100 10.77 3.93 3.18
C PRO A 100 10.53 4.90 2.01
N THR A 101 9.29 5.36 1.86
CA THR A 101 9.00 6.56 1.09
C THR A 101 9.42 7.70 1.98
N ALA A 102 10.65 8.20 1.75
CA ALA A 102 11.12 9.44 2.32
C ALA A 102 9.99 10.48 2.26
N GLY A 103 9.62 10.99 3.43
CA GLY A 103 8.40 11.75 3.64
C GLY A 103 8.28 12.92 2.68
N VAL A 104 7.20 12.95 1.90
CA VAL A 104 6.71 14.18 1.28
C VAL A 104 5.85 14.90 2.32
N THR A 105 6.53 15.57 3.26
CA THR A 105 5.95 16.72 3.97
C THR A 105 6.59 17.96 3.38
N GLY A 106 5.78 18.77 2.71
CA GLY A 106 6.24 19.91 1.93
C GLY A 106 7.01 20.94 2.74
N ALA A 107 8.21 21.26 2.26
CA ALA A 107 8.82 22.57 2.37
C ALA A 107 9.55 22.86 1.05
N ALA A 108 9.51 24.13 0.66
CA ALA A 108 9.73 24.63 -0.68
C ALA A 108 11.13 24.37 -1.28
N ARG A 109 11.13 24.18 -2.62
CA ARG A 109 12.15 24.55 -3.62
C ARG A 109 13.62 24.18 -3.31
N SER A 110 14.15 23.20 -4.03
CA SER A 110 15.30 23.41 -4.93
C SER A 110 15.51 22.23 -5.87
N SER A 111 15.79 22.58 -7.12
CA SER A 111 16.02 21.71 -8.26
C SER A 111 17.11 20.66 -8.01
N ALA A 112 16.84 19.41 -8.42
CA ALA A 112 17.84 18.55 -9.05
C ALA A 112 17.13 17.43 -9.81
N SER A 113 17.03 17.63 -11.12
CA SER A 113 16.99 16.54 -12.10
C SER A 113 18.22 15.64 -11.88
N GLY A 114 18.03 14.32 -11.78
CA GLY A 114 19.16 13.39 -11.83
C GLY A 114 18.88 11.96 -11.36
N ARG A 115 18.44 11.11 -12.29
CA ARG A 115 18.46 9.62 -12.26
C ARG A 115 17.51 8.94 -11.25
N ALA A 116 16.70 8.02 -11.77
CA ALA A 116 15.99 7.00 -11.00
C ALA A 116 16.96 6.41 -9.97
N GLY A 117 16.61 6.56 -8.69
CA GLY A 117 17.48 6.17 -7.58
C GLY A 117 17.90 4.71 -7.73
N ALA A 118 19.21 4.49 -7.90
CA ALA A 118 19.78 3.17 -7.78
C ALA A 118 19.45 2.68 -6.36
N VAL A 119 18.54 1.71 -6.26
CA VAL A 119 18.21 1.08 -4.99
C VAL A 119 19.50 0.48 -4.45
N ASP A 120 19.91 0.93 -3.26
CA ASP A 120 21.11 0.43 -2.60
C ASP A 120 20.95 -1.07 -2.31
N ARG A 121 21.75 -1.90 -2.96
CA ARG A 121 21.68 -3.36 -2.87
C ARG A 121 21.94 -3.84 -1.44
N ASP A 122 22.83 -3.18 -0.71
CA ASP A 122 23.15 -3.56 0.66
C ASP A 122 21.98 -3.25 1.59
N ALA A 123 21.28 -2.15 1.36
CA ALA A 123 20.04 -1.85 2.05
C ALA A 123 18.99 -2.95 1.81
N VAL A 124 18.79 -3.39 0.57
CA VAL A 124 17.82 -4.46 0.25
C VAL A 124 18.20 -5.78 0.93
N VAL A 125 19.47 -6.17 0.89
CA VAL A 125 19.98 -7.38 1.55
C VAL A 125 19.74 -7.31 3.07
N GLY A 126 19.99 -6.15 3.69
CA GLY A 126 19.72 -5.93 5.11
C GLY A 126 18.24 -6.07 5.48
N HIS A 127 17.34 -5.54 4.65
CA HIS A 127 15.90 -5.68 4.88
C HIS A 127 15.43 -7.14 4.74
N LEU A 128 15.93 -7.87 3.73
CA LEU A 128 15.60 -9.28 3.52
C LEU A 128 16.05 -10.15 4.71
N ARG A 129 17.23 -9.90 5.27
CA ARG A 129 17.73 -10.57 6.49
C ARG A 129 16.87 -10.34 7.71
N SER A 130 16.27 -9.15 7.82
CA SER A 130 15.36 -8.81 8.93
C SER A 130 13.99 -9.48 8.78
N ALA A 131 13.52 -9.62 7.53
CA ALA A 131 12.18 -10.10 7.23
C ALA A 131 12.03 -11.63 7.30
N ALA A 132 13.11 -12.40 7.07
CA ALA A 132 13.06 -13.85 7.01
C ALA A 132 14.35 -14.50 7.50
N ASP A 133 14.24 -15.71 8.05
CA ASP A 133 15.41 -16.50 8.42
C ASP A 133 16.15 -17.07 7.20
N ARG A 134 17.37 -17.56 7.43
CA ARG A 134 18.24 -18.13 6.38
C ARG A 134 17.57 -19.26 5.61
N SER A 135 16.81 -20.12 6.27
CA SER A 135 16.19 -21.29 5.63
C SER A 135 15.09 -20.84 4.67
N ALA A 136 14.26 -19.90 5.11
CA ALA A 136 13.21 -19.30 4.29
C ALA A 136 13.78 -18.55 3.08
N LEU A 137 14.87 -17.80 3.25
CA LEU A 137 15.55 -17.08 2.17
C LEU A 137 16.14 -18.02 1.11
N ASN A 138 16.75 -19.14 1.52
CA ASN A 138 17.27 -20.15 0.59
C ASN A 138 16.15 -20.87 -0.17
N ALA A 139 15.07 -21.26 0.52
CA ALA A 139 13.92 -21.89 -0.13
C ALA A 139 13.26 -20.95 -1.16
N ALA A 140 13.16 -19.66 -0.85
CA ALA A 140 12.67 -18.65 -1.79
C ALA A 140 13.61 -18.48 -3.00
N ALA A 141 14.93 -18.54 -2.78
CA ALA A 141 15.91 -18.47 -3.87
C ALA A 141 15.80 -19.68 -4.81
N ASP A 142 15.54 -20.88 -4.27
CA ASP A 142 15.36 -22.09 -5.07
C ASP A 142 14.06 -22.03 -5.87
N ALA A 143 12.97 -21.55 -5.27
CA ALA A 143 11.70 -21.34 -5.95
C ALA A 143 11.76 -20.27 -7.05
N ALA A 144 12.63 -19.25 -6.89
CA ALA A 144 12.83 -18.20 -7.89
C ALA A 144 13.59 -18.68 -9.15
N GLY A 145 14.25 -19.85 -9.09
CA GLY A 145 15.05 -20.37 -10.19
C GLY A 145 16.37 -19.60 -10.41
N PRO A 146 17.03 -19.76 -11.57
CA PRO A 146 18.29 -19.07 -11.86
C PRO A 146 18.06 -17.59 -12.19
N GLY A 147 18.89 -16.70 -11.63
CA GLY A 147 18.91 -15.28 -11.99
C GLY A 147 19.19 -14.34 -10.82
N ALA A 148 19.23 -13.05 -11.13
CA ALA A 148 19.65 -12.00 -10.21
C ALA A 148 18.83 -11.93 -8.90
N LEU A 149 17.54 -12.31 -8.95
CA LEU A 149 16.69 -12.36 -7.75
C LEU A 149 17.12 -13.49 -6.79
N ALA A 150 17.39 -14.68 -7.32
CA ALA A 150 17.85 -15.80 -6.51
C ALA A 150 19.24 -15.51 -5.91
N ASP A 151 20.12 -14.84 -6.67
CA ASP A 151 21.43 -14.42 -6.17
C ASP A 151 21.31 -13.40 -5.03
N LEU A 152 20.39 -12.44 -5.14
CA LEU A 152 20.12 -11.46 -4.08
C LEU A 152 19.57 -12.12 -2.81
N LEU A 153 18.67 -13.11 -2.94
CA LEU A 153 18.13 -13.88 -1.81
C LEU A 153 19.22 -14.73 -1.14
N ARG A 154 20.12 -15.34 -1.92
CA ARG A 154 21.29 -16.07 -1.40
C ARG A 154 22.27 -15.13 -0.69
N ASP A 155 22.48 -13.93 -1.20
CA ASP A 155 23.30 -12.90 -0.54
C ASP A 155 22.70 -12.49 0.82
N ALA A 156 21.37 -12.34 0.89
CA ALA A 156 20.66 -12.14 2.16
C ALA A 156 20.83 -13.33 3.11
N ALA A 157 20.83 -14.57 2.62
CA ALA A 157 21.02 -15.76 3.45
C ALA A 157 22.46 -15.90 4.03
N ARG A 158 23.47 -15.23 3.45
CA ARG A 158 24.86 -15.29 3.94
C ARG A 158 25.03 -14.59 5.30
N PRO A 159 25.86 -15.12 6.21
CA PRO A 159 26.20 -14.42 7.44
C PRO A 159 26.96 -13.14 7.09
N GLY A 160 26.56 -12.00 7.66
CA GLY A 160 27.29 -10.74 7.46
C GLY A 160 28.71 -10.87 8.00
N THR A 161 29.71 -10.68 7.13
CA THR A 161 31.10 -10.47 7.56
C THR A 161 31.16 -9.17 8.33
N ARG A 162 31.44 -9.28 9.62
CA ARG A 162 31.66 -8.16 10.54
C ARG A 162 33.07 -7.62 10.39
#